data_AF-A0AA42E6I5-F1
#
_entry.id   AF-A0AA42E6I5-F1
#
_cell.length_a   1.000
_cell.length_b   1.000
_cell.length_c   1.000
_cell.angle_alpha   90.00
_cell.angle_beta   90.00
_cell.angle_gamma   90.00
#
_symmetry.space_group_name_H-M   'P 1'
#
loop_
_entity.id
_entity.type
_entity.pdbx_description
1 polymer ?
#
loop_
_entity_poly.entity_id
_entity_poly.type
_entity_poly.pdbx_seq_one_letter_code
_entity_poly.pdbx_strand_id
1 'polypeptide(L)'
;MNLAISNLRYADPTSSLIDMDVSVDGGEPFPFTLSHSDPAPVAEAVWAAMAEGTYEVAPYVPPPDPVPDISDRQFFQQLAIDGVVTQAEALAAVKTGSIPAALQAIVDTIADPGERFSAEMILSGATVYQRTHPLTEAVRLARGMTPEACDNFFRAAAAL
;
A
#
# COMPACT_ATOMS: atom_id res chain seq x y z
N MET A 1 34.09 9.05 19.35
CA MET A 1 32.76 8.66 18.86
C MET A 1 32.98 7.71 17.71
N ASN A 2 32.63 6.44 17.90
CA ASN A 2 32.71 5.43 16.85
C ASN A 2 31.33 5.31 16.18
N LEU A 3 31.28 5.39 14.86
CA LEU A 3 30.03 5.29 14.10
C LEU A 3 30.05 4.02 13.25
N ALA A 4 28.95 3.27 13.27
CA ALA A 4 28.68 2.24 12.28
C ALA A 4 27.50 2.68 11.42
N ILE A 5 27.66 2.58 10.10
CA ILE A 5 26.68 3.02 9.10
C ILE A 5 26.26 1.79 8.27
N SER A 6 24.96 1.59 8.09
CA SER A 6 24.40 0.54 7.24
C SER A 6 23.15 1.01 6.48
N ASN A 7 22.65 0.18 5.57
CA ASN A 7 21.39 0.41 4.83
C ASN A 7 21.34 1.72 4.03
N LEU A 8 22.48 2.12 3.44
CA LEU A 8 22.57 3.37 2.69
C LEU A 8 21.73 3.30 1.41
N ARG A 9 20.87 4.28 1.21
CA ARG A 9 20.13 4.49 -0.05
C ARG A 9 19.87 5.97 -0.29
N TYR A 10 19.76 6.38 -1.54
CA TYR A 10 19.29 7.74 -1.82
C TYR A 10 17.84 7.89 -1.39
N ALA A 11 17.55 8.98 -0.67
CA ALA A 11 16.20 9.31 -0.20
C ALA A 11 15.41 10.16 -1.20
N ASP A 12 16.07 10.65 -2.25
CA ASP A 12 15.49 11.51 -3.27
C ASP A 12 16.03 11.18 -4.68
N PRO A 13 15.29 11.53 -5.74
CA PRO A 13 15.71 11.24 -7.12
C PRO A 13 16.91 12.09 -7.59
N THR A 14 17.27 13.16 -6.86
CA THR A 14 18.43 14.01 -7.21
C THR A 14 19.71 13.62 -6.50
N SER A 15 19.69 12.52 -5.71
CA SER A 15 20.84 12.03 -4.95
C SER A 15 21.42 13.07 -3.99
N SER A 16 20.58 13.98 -3.48
CA SER A 16 20.96 15.04 -2.56
C SER A 16 20.86 14.60 -1.09
N LEU A 17 20.03 13.59 -0.81
CA LEU A 17 19.74 13.04 0.50
C LEU A 17 20.07 11.53 0.52
N ILE A 18 20.64 11.05 1.62
CA ILE A 18 20.96 9.63 1.83
C ILE A 18 20.30 9.17 3.13
N ASP A 19 19.38 8.22 3.04
CA ASP A 19 18.88 7.47 4.20
C ASP A 19 19.92 6.41 4.59
N MET A 20 20.13 6.25 5.89
CA MET A 20 20.99 5.23 6.47
C MET A 20 20.57 4.91 7.90
N ASP A 21 21.05 3.78 8.41
CA ASP A 21 21.00 3.49 9.84
C ASP A 21 22.36 3.79 10.47
N VAL A 22 22.35 4.55 11.56
CA VAL A 22 23.56 4.95 12.30
C VAL A 22 23.52 4.34 13.69
N SER A 23 24.60 3.68 14.08
CA SER A 23 24.87 3.25 15.46
C SER A 23 26.04 4.04 16.02
N VAL A 24 25.88 4.58 17.23
CA VAL A 24 26.90 5.33 17.96
C VAL A 24 27.45 4.47 19.08
N ASP A 25 28.77 4.29 19.11
CA ASP A 25 29.49 3.54 20.14
C ASP A 25 28.92 2.13 20.41
N GLY A 26 28.37 1.48 19.37
CA GLY A 26 27.79 0.14 19.43
C GLY A 26 26.36 0.06 19.96
N GLY A 27 25.66 1.20 20.09
CA GLY A 27 24.24 1.25 20.45
C GLY A 27 23.29 0.73 19.36
N GLU A 28 21.98 0.72 19.66
CA GLU A 28 20.98 0.35 18.65
C GLU A 28 21.03 1.31 17.45
N PRO A 29 21.01 0.78 16.20
CA PRO A 29 20.92 1.62 15.02
C PRO A 29 19.62 2.43 15.01
N PHE A 30 19.71 3.70 14.63
CA PHE A 30 18.54 4.55 14.40
C PHE A 30 18.57 5.12 12.97
N PRO A 31 17.39 5.37 12.38
CA PRO A 31 17.31 5.94 11.04
C PRO A 31 17.80 7.38 11.04
N PHE A 32 18.63 7.71 10.06
CA PHE A 32 19.18 9.04 9.86
C PHE A 32 19.17 9.39 8.36
N THR A 33 18.74 10.61 8.03
CA THR A 33 18.79 11.12 6.66
C THR A 33 19.86 12.19 6.58
N LEU A 34 20.93 11.90 5.85
CA LEU A 34 22.04 12.80 5.62
C LEU A 34 21.73 13.72 4.44
N SER A 35 21.79 15.03 4.65
CA SER A 35 21.81 16.02 3.57
C SER A 35 23.21 16.54 3.34
N HIS A 36 23.56 16.80 2.08
CA HIS A 36 24.79 17.50 1.71
C HIS A 36 24.90 18.91 2.31
N SER A 37 23.78 19.51 2.72
CA SER A 37 23.72 20.84 3.32
C SER A 37 23.43 20.82 4.82
N ASP A 38 23.41 19.66 5.48
CA ASP A 38 23.09 19.58 6.92
C ASP A 38 24.27 20.09 7.76
N PRO A 39 24.12 21.20 8.53
CA PRO A 39 25.18 21.71 9.38
C PRO A 39 25.27 20.98 10.73
N ALA A 40 24.46 19.93 10.98
CA ALA A 40 24.46 19.23 12.25
C ALA A 40 25.81 18.52 12.50
N PRO A 41 26.36 18.54 13.74
CA PRO A 41 27.62 17.86 14.06
C PRO A 41 27.61 16.35 13.77
N VAL A 42 26.42 15.72 13.81
CA VAL A 42 26.25 14.31 13.43
C VAL A 42 26.45 14.11 11.93
N ALA A 43 26.01 15.04 11.09
CA ALA A 43 26.21 14.98 9.65
C ALA A 43 27.69 15.10 9.28
N GLU A 44 28.45 15.98 9.94
CA GLU A 44 29.91 16.08 9.76
C GLU A 44 30.63 14.77 10.12
N ALA A 45 30.26 14.17 11.25
CA ALA A 45 30.85 12.90 11.69
C ALA A 45 30.48 11.74 10.75
N VAL A 46 29.25 11.71 10.24
CA VAL A 46 28.81 10.73 9.24
C VAL A 46 29.56 10.92 7.92
N TRP A 47 29.75 12.16 7.44
CA TRP A 47 30.54 12.44 6.24
C TRP A 47 32.00 12.00 6.38
N ALA A 48 32.62 12.27 7.52
CA ALA A 48 33.97 11.82 7.81
C ALA A 48 34.08 10.28 7.80
N ALA A 49 33.14 9.59 8.47
CA ALA A 49 33.09 8.13 8.47
C ALA A 49 32.86 7.55 7.05
N MET A 50 31.99 8.16 6.25
CA MET A 50 31.76 7.77 4.86
C MET A 50 32.99 7.95 3.97
N ALA A 51 33.81 8.99 4.21
CA ALA A 51 35.05 9.26 3.45
C ALA A 51 36.18 8.28 3.79
N GLU A 52 36.20 7.75 5.01
CA GLU A 52 37.18 6.75 5.45
C GLU A 52 36.83 5.32 5.01
N GLY A 53 35.54 5.04 4.80
CA GLY A 53 35.05 3.74 4.37
C GLY A 53 34.82 3.59 2.87
N THR A 54 34.37 2.41 2.46
CA THR A 54 33.83 2.16 1.12
C THR A 54 32.38 1.75 1.28
N TYR A 55 31.47 2.61 0.83
CA TYR A 55 30.04 2.40 0.95
C TYR A 55 29.39 2.39 -0.43
N GLU A 56 28.53 1.41 -0.67
CA GLU A 56 27.64 1.40 -1.83
C GLU A 56 26.29 1.98 -1.40
N VAL A 57 25.90 3.09 -2.01
CA VAL A 57 24.60 3.73 -1.76
C VAL A 57 23.60 3.17 -2.76
N ALA A 58 22.58 2.46 -2.27
CA ALA A 58 21.53 1.93 -3.11
C ALA A 58 20.77 3.09 -3.82
N PRO A 59 20.24 2.84 -5.04
CA PRO A 59 19.47 3.85 -5.77
C PRO A 59 18.21 4.25 -5.01
N TYR A 60 17.70 5.45 -5.30
CA TYR A 60 16.41 5.90 -4.80
C TYR A 60 15.30 4.98 -5.31
N VAL A 61 14.43 4.54 -4.40
CA VAL A 61 13.20 3.83 -4.71
C VAL A 61 12.04 4.74 -4.33
N PRO A 62 11.21 5.20 -5.28
CA PRO A 62 10.06 6.03 -4.94
C PRO A 62 9.10 5.27 -4.04
N PRO A 63 8.47 5.94 -3.06
CA PRO A 63 7.43 5.32 -2.27
C PRO A 63 6.32 4.83 -3.20
N PRO A 64 5.67 3.70 -2.88
CA PRO A 64 4.56 3.20 -3.69
C PRO A 64 3.46 4.25 -3.76
N ASP A 65 2.83 4.38 -4.93
CA ASP A 65 1.70 5.30 -5.09
C ASP A 65 0.60 4.97 -4.08
N PRO A 66 -0.01 5.99 -3.44
CA PRO A 66 -1.11 5.78 -2.52
C PRO A 66 -2.23 5.04 -3.23
N VAL A 67 -2.86 4.10 -2.52
CA VAL A 67 -4.01 3.37 -3.04
C VAL A 67 -5.26 4.21 -2.75
N PRO A 68 -5.95 4.73 -3.77
CA PRO A 68 -7.12 5.59 -3.57
C PRO A 68 -8.34 4.78 -3.09
N ASP A 69 -9.24 5.44 -2.37
CA ASP A 69 -10.60 4.95 -2.19
C ASP A 69 -11.36 5.08 -3.52
N ILE A 70 -12.27 4.14 -3.79
CA ILE A 70 -13.00 4.08 -5.06
C ILE A 70 -14.50 4.13 -4.84
N SER A 71 -15.21 4.76 -5.77
CA SER A 71 -16.67 4.77 -5.75
C SER A 71 -17.26 3.40 -6.06
N ASP A 72 -18.53 3.22 -5.69
CA ASP A 72 -19.31 2.02 -6.02
C ASP A 72 -19.30 1.68 -7.52
N ARG A 73 -19.50 2.70 -8.35
CA ARG A 73 -19.40 2.59 -9.81
C ARG A 73 -18.03 2.06 -10.25
N GLN A 74 -16.95 2.64 -9.74
CA GLN A 74 -15.58 2.24 -10.10
C GLN A 74 -15.27 0.81 -9.68
N PHE A 75 -15.70 0.41 -8.47
CA PHE A 75 -15.54 -0.95 -7.96
C PHE A 75 -16.21 -1.98 -8.87
N PHE A 76 -17.51 -1.85 -9.12
CA PHE A 76 -18.24 -2.81 -9.94
C PHE A 76 -17.85 -2.77 -11.42
N GLN A 77 -17.49 -1.60 -11.96
CA GLN A 77 -17.00 -1.47 -13.32
C GLN A 77 -15.64 -2.19 -13.49
N GLN A 78 -14.73 -2.06 -12.53
CA GLN A 78 -13.45 -2.79 -12.56
C GLN A 78 -13.66 -4.30 -12.42
N LEU A 79 -14.58 -4.76 -11.56
CA LEU A 79 -14.91 -6.19 -11.47
C LEU A 79 -15.42 -6.77 -12.80
N ALA A 80 -16.18 -5.98 -13.58
CA ALA A 80 -16.63 -6.38 -14.91
C ALA A 80 -15.50 -6.39 -15.94
N ILE A 81 -14.57 -5.43 -15.88
CA ILE A 81 -13.38 -5.38 -16.73
C ILE A 81 -12.48 -6.60 -16.46
N ASP A 82 -12.31 -6.98 -15.20
CA ASP A 82 -11.52 -8.14 -14.77
C ASP A 82 -12.23 -9.48 -15.05
N GLY A 83 -13.49 -9.46 -15.52
CA GLY A 83 -14.28 -10.65 -15.82
C GLY A 83 -14.77 -11.42 -14.59
N VAL A 84 -14.75 -10.81 -13.41
CA VAL A 84 -15.23 -11.42 -12.16
C VAL A 84 -16.76 -11.47 -12.12
N VAL A 85 -17.40 -10.43 -12.67
CA VAL A 85 -18.85 -10.33 -12.83
C VAL A 85 -19.15 -9.95 -14.28
N THR A 86 -20.36 -10.26 -14.75
CA THR A 86 -20.82 -9.77 -16.05
C THR A 86 -21.11 -8.27 -15.99
N GLN A 87 -21.10 -7.60 -17.14
CA GLN A 87 -21.49 -6.18 -17.23
C GLN A 87 -22.93 -5.96 -16.75
N ALA A 88 -23.83 -6.93 -16.97
CA ALA A 88 -25.22 -6.87 -16.51
C ALA A 88 -25.31 -6.91 -14.98
N GLU A 89 -24.53 -7.77 -14.34
CA GLU A 89 -24.45 -7.85 -12.88
C GLU A 89 -23.83 -6.58 -12.27
N ALA A 90 -22.75 -6.06 -12.86
CA ALA A 90 -22.15 -4.80 -12.40
C ALA A 90 -23.15 -3.63 -12.51
N LEU A 91 -23.90 -3.55 -13.62
CA LEU A 91 -24.93 -2.53 -13.78
C LEU A 91 -26.09 -2.70 -12.78
N ALA A 92 -26.51 -3.93 -12.49
CA ALA A 92 -27.54 -4.20 -11.48
C ALA A 92 -27.04 -3.81 -10.08
N ALA A 93 -25.79 -4.13 -9.75
CA ALA A 93 -25.18 -3.77 -8.48
C ALA A 93 -25.20 -2.25 -8.25
N VAL A 94 -24.72 -1.47 -9.22
CA VAL A 94 -24.66 -0.01 -9.11
C VAL A 94 -26.06 0.64 -9.14
N LYS A 95 -27.03 0.07 -9.88
CA LYS A 95 -28.37 0.66 -10.02
C LYS A 95 -29.31 0.34 -8.86
N THR A 96 -29.24 -0.89 -8.34
CA THR A 96 -30.24 -1.43 -7.41
C THR A 96 -29.64 -1.99 -6.14
N GLY A 97 -28.31 -1.97 -5.96
CA GLY A 97 -27.64 -2.58 -4.82
C GLY A 97 -27.65 -4.11 -4.86
N SER A 98 -27.89 -4.70 -6.03
CA SER A 98 -27.94 -6.16 -6.18
C SER A 98 -26.55 -6.77 -6.12
N ILE A 99 -26.30 -7.63 -5.13
CA ILE A 99 -25.00 -8.28 -4.95
C ILE A 99 -24.81 -9.33 -6.05
N PRO A 100 -23.76 -9.24 -6.90
CA PRO A 100 -23.47 -10.25 -7.92
C PRO A 100 -23.20 -11.62 -7.30
N ALA A 101 -23.56 -12.70 -8.02
CA ALA A 101 -23.44 -14.07 -7.50
C ALA A 101 -22.00 -14.43 -7.08
N ALA A 102 -21.01 -13.95 -7.82
CA ALA A 102 -19.60 -14.14 -7.49
C ALA A 102 -19.20 -13.52 -6.13
N LEU A 103 -19.77 -12.37 -5.79
CA LEU A 103 -19.53 -11.73 -4.49
C LEU A 103 -20.37 -12.36 -3.38
N GLN A 104 -21.61 -12.77 -3.67
CA GLN A 104 -22.43 -13.50 -2.71
C GLN A 104 -21.75 -14.81 -2.30
N ALA A 105 -21.16 -15.55 -3.24
CA ALA A 105 -20.41 -16.77 -2.94
C ALA A 105 -19.23 -16.53 -1.98
N ILE A 106 -18.59 -15.35 -2.05
CA ILE A 106 -17.53 -14.95 -1.11
C ILE A 106 -18.11 -14.66 0.26
N VAL A 107 -19.19 -13.89 0.32
CA VAL A 107 -19.90 -13.54 1.56
C VAL A 107 -20.39 -14.80 2.28
N ASP A 108 -20.87 -15.80 1.53
CA ASP A 108 -21.35 -17.07 2.08
C ASP A 108 -20.23 -17.89 2.78
N THR A 109 -18.95 -17.60 2.49
CA THR A 109 -17.81 -18.23 3.19
C THR A 109 -17.57 -17.67 4.60
N ILE A 110 -18.12 -16.49 4.91
CA ILE A 110 -17.98 -15.86 6.23
C ILE A 110 -18.80 -16.69 7.23
N ALA A 111 -18.13 -17.31 8.21
CA ALA A 111 -18.78 -18.20 9.17
C ALA A 111 -19.70 -17.46 10.15
N ASP A 112 -19.27 -16.27 10.60
CA ASP A 112 -20.04 -15.46 11.54
C ASP A 112 -21.24 -14.79 10.85
N PRO A 113 -22.49 -15.01 11.32
CA PRO A 113 -23.67 -14.43 10.69
C PRO A 113 -23.75 -12.89 10.76
N GLY A 114 -23.18 -12.26 11.79
CA GLY A 114 -23.17 -10.82 11.95
C GLY A 114 -22.17 -10.13 11.01
N GLU A 115 -20.99 -10.71 10.84
CA GLU A 115 -20.01 -10.28 9.83
C GLU A 115 -20.55 -10.49 8.42
N ARG A 116 -21.24 -11.60 8.16
CA ARG A 116 -21.88 -11.88 6.87
C ARG A 116 -22.92 -10.80 6.53
N PHE A 117 -23.85 -10.52 7.45
CA PHE A 117 -24.86 -9.48 7.25
C PHE A 117 -24.22 -8.09 7.04
N SER A 118 -23.18 -7.77 7.80
CA SER A 118 -22.45 -6.51 7.64
C SER A 118 -21.78 -6.41 6.27
N ALA A 119 -21.21 -7.51 5.75
CA ALA A 119 -20.65 -7.58 4.42
C ALA A 119 -21.72 -7.36 3.33
N GLU A 120 -22.89 -7.99 3.44
CA GLU A 120 -24.01 -7.80 2.51
C GLU A 120 -24.51 -6.36 2.50
N MET A 121 -24.65 -5.75 3.69
CA MET A 121 -25.08 -4.36 3.82
C MET A 121 -24.10 -3.38 3.16
N ILE A 122 -22.79 -3.62 3.31
CA ILE A 122 -21.78 -2.79 2.65
C ILE A 122 -21.81 -3.02 1.14
N LEU A 123 -21.83 -4.26 0.66
CA LEU A 123 -21.83 -4.55 -0.78
C LEU A 123 -23.08 -4.05 -1.51
N SER A 124 -24.22 -3.95 -0.81
CA SER A 124 -25.47 -3.47 -1.39
C SER A 124 -25.68 -1.95 -1.29
N GLY A 125 -25.00 -1.27 -0.36
CA GLY A 125 -25.27 0.14 -0.03
C GLY A 125 -24.06 1.06 0.07
N ALA A 126 -22.82 0.54 -0.03
CA ALA A 126 -21.63 1.38 -0.01
C ALA A 126 -21.60 2.28 -1.23
N THR A 127 -21.27 3.56 -1.01
CA THR A 127 -21.00 4.51 -2.08
C THR A 127 -19.49 4.67 -2.34
N VAL A 128 -18.68 4.29 -1.35
CA VAL A 128 -17.22 4.34 -1.37
C VAL A 128 -16.68 3.05 -0.77
N TYR A 129 -15.70 2.45 -1.44
CA TYR A 129 -14.93 1.31 -0.99
C TYR A 129 -13.53 1.77 -0.64
N GLN A 130 -13.07 1.40 0.56
CA GLN A 130 -11.74 1.76 1.05
C GLN A 130 -10.82 0.57 1.03
N ARG A 131 -9.57 0.78 0.63
CA ARG A 131 -8.58 -0.31 0.58
C ARG A 131 -8.27 -0.87 1.97
N THR A 132 -8.31 0.00 2.98
CA THR A 132 -8.02 -0.32 4.39
C THR A 132 -9.23 -0.89 5.13
N HIS A 133 -10.41 -0.96 4.50
CA HIS A 133 -11.60 -1.48 5.15
C HIS A 133 -11.49 -3.00 5.40
N PRO A 134 -11.88 -3.51 6.60
CA PRO A 134 -11.80 -4.95 6.91
C PRO A 134 -12.52 -5.86 5.90
N LEU A 135 -13.65 -5.40 5.34
CA LEU A 135 -14.35 -6.13 4.28
C LEU A 135 -13.52 -6.30 3.00
N THR A 136 -12.79 -5.26 2.58
CA THR A 136 -11.92 -5.34 1.41
C THR A 136 -10.87 -6.43 1.60
N GLU A 137 -10.33 -6.53 2.81
CA GLU A 137 -9.35 -7.56 3.17
C GLU A 137 -9.98 -8.96 3.19
N ALA A 138 -11.19 -9.12 3.74
CA ALA A 138 -11.91 -10.38 3.71
C ALA A 138 -12.19 -10.85 2.27
N VAL A 139 -12.63 -9.94 1.40
CA VAL A 139 -12.87 -10.23 -0.03
C VAL A 139 -11.56 -10.57 -0.74
N ARG A 140 -10.46 -9.85 -0.46
CA ARG A 140 -9.13 -10.15 -1.00
C ARG A 140 -8.70 -11.58 -0.65
N LEU A 141 -8.82 -11.96 0.62
CA LEU A 141 -8.48 -13.29 1.13
C LEU A 141 -9.33 -14.38 0.49
N ALA A 142 -10.65 -14.18 0.43
CA ALA A 142 -11.57 -15.14 -0.19
C ALA A 142 -11.31 -15.34 -1.68
N ARG A 143 -10.84 -14.30 -2.38
CA ARG A 143 -10.42 -14.37 -3.79
C ARG A 143 -9.01 -14.91 -4.00
N GLY A 144 -8.25 -15.16 -2.93
CA GLY A 144 -6.84 -15.57 -3.01
C GLY A 144 -5.94 -14.51 -3.66
N MET A 145 -6.33 -13.23 -3.63
CA MET A 145 -5.53 -12.14 -4.20
C MET A 145 -4.34 -11.81 -3.29
N THR A 146 -3.18 -11.45 -3.84
CA THR A 146 -2.10 -10.86 -3.02
C THR A 146 -2.46 -9.43 -2.60
N PRO A 147 -1.82 -8.86 -1.56
CA PRO A 147 -2.00 -7.45 -1.20
C PRO A 147 -1.74 -6.51 -2.38
N GLU A 148 -0.69 -6.77 -3.16
CA GLU A 148 -0.30 -5.97 -4.33
C GLU A 148 -1.32 -6.08 -5.47
N ALA A 149 -1.90 -7.27 -5.69
CA ALA A 149 -2.96 -7.45 -6.66
C ALA A 149 -4.23 -6.67 -6.27
N CYS A 150 -4.53 -6.59 -4.97
CA CYS A 150 -5.63 -5.77 -4.46
C CYS A 150 -5.34 -4.28 -4.66
N ASP A 151 -4.13 -3.81 -4.35
CA ASP A 151 -3.75 -2.41 -4.54
C ASP A 151 -3.83 -2.01 -6.03
N ASN A 152 -3.38 -2.89 -6.93
CA ASN A 152 -3.47 -2.67 -8.37
C ASN A 152 -4.92 -2.62 -8.86
N PHE A 153 -5.81 -3.45 -8.30
CA PHE A 153 -7.25 -3.36 -8.59
C PHE A 153 -7.82 -1.99 -8.23
N PHE A 154 -7.51 -1.46 -7.04
CA PHE A 154 -7.98 -0.14 -6.61
C PHE A 154 -7.42 0.98 -7.48
N ARG A 155 -6.12 0.92 -7.84
CA ARG A 155 -5.52 1.91 -8.76
C ARG A 155 -6.16 1.87 -10.15
N ALA A 156 -6.41 0.68 -10.69
CA ALA A 156 -7.08 0.52 -11.98
C ALA A 156 -8.52 1.05 -11.94
N ALA A 157 -9.28 0.71 -10.90
CA ALA A 157 -10.64 1.17 -10.70
C ALA A 157 -10.72 2.70 -10.56
N ALA A 158 -9.78 3.32 -9.86
CA ALA A 158 -9.74 4.77 -9.67
C ALA A 158 -9.49 5.56 -10.96
N ALA A 159 -8.92 4.93 -11.99
CA ALA A 159 -8.70 5.54 -13.30
C ALA A 159 -9.95 5.57 -14.19
N LEU A 160 -11.07 4.97 -13.75
CA LEU A 160 -12.37 4.92 -14.45
C LEU A 160 -13.30 6.05 -14.00
#